data_AF-A0A9P0A489-F1
#
_entry.id   AF-A0A9P0A489-F1
#
_cell.length_a   1.000
_cell.length_b   1.000
_cell.length_c   1.000
_cell.angle_alpha   90.00
_cell.angle_beta   90.00
_cell.angle_gamma   90.00
#
_symmetry.space_group_name_H-M   'P 1'
#
loop_
_entity.id
_entity.type
_entity.pdbx_description
1 polymer ?
#
loop_
_entity_poly.entity_id
_entity_poly.type
_entity_poly.pdbx_seq_one_letter_code
_entity_poly.pdbx_strand_id
1 'polypeptide(L)'
;MSETARVSNEGEQNGFFRYMNNKIPSSNPLLTGSAREFAWSSLNQMVVVNGSCPNSYLIDLQLYPALYVANPPSADSDQNQTIELSTEAPVDCSYAVVYISQQNMPLVVPIEDLREDDGVSTFEATFPASLLQYGGYGLIIFVLTNSTGPFKNVEAVVPNTVAGPYLFDKK
;
A
#
# COMPACT_ATOMS: atom_id res chain seq x y z
N MET A 1 8.79 29.45 2.02
CA MET A 1 7.39 29.07 1.71
C MET A 1 7.48 28.07 0.57
N SER A 2 7.36 26.77 0.88
CA SER A 2 7.76 25.66 -0.01
C SER A 2 6.74 25.43 -1.12
N GLU A 3 7.19 25.31 -2.37
CA GLU A 3 6.35 25.10 -3.58
C GLU A 3 5.40 23.90 -3.46
N THR A 4 5.78 22.88 -2.68
CA THR A 4 4.95 21.70 -2.38
C THR A 4 3.61 22.04 -1.72
N ALA A 5 3.55 23.08 -0.89
CA ALA A 5 2.32 23.51 -0.22
C ALA A 5 1.34 24.23 -1.17
N ARG A 6 1.83 24.77 -2.29
CA ARG A 6 0.99 25.44 -3.31
C ARG A 6 0.38 24.43 -4.28
N VAL A 7 1.16 23.45 -4.72
CA VAL A 7 0.68 22.36 -5.60
C VAL A 7 -0.41 21.53 -4.90
N SER A 8 -0.23 21.22 -3.61
CA SER A 8 -1.24 20.53 -2.82
C SER A 8 -2.55 21.33 -2.70
N ASN A 9 -2.47 22.64 -2.48
CA ASN A 9 -3.66 23.52 -2.40
C ASN A 9 -4.40 23.65 -3.74
N GLU A 10 -3.66 23.75 -4.85
CA GLU A 10 -4.25 23.86 -6.19
C GLU A 10 -4.85 22.53 -6.66
N GLY A 11 -4.22 21.41 -6.31
CA GLY A 11 -4.76 20.07 -6.53
C GLY A 11 -6.02 19.80 -5.71
N GLU A 12 -6.04 20.21 -4.43
CA GLU A 12 -7.18 20.06 -3.53
C GLU A 12 -8.39 20.88 -4.01
N GLN A 13 -8.18 22.14 -4.39
CA GLN A 13 -9.26 22.99 -4.90
C GLN A 13 -9.83 22.48 -6.23
N ASN A 14 -8.97 22.07 -7.18
CA ASN A 14 -9.43 21.50 -8.44
C ASN A 14 -10.09 20.13 -8.27
N GLY A 15 -9.57 19.29 -7.37
CA GLY A 15 -10.14 17.98 -7.03
C GLY A 15 -11.52 18.12 -6.40
N PHE A 16 -11.67 19.01 -5.42
CA PHE A 16 -12.95 19.30 -4.77
C PHE A 16 -13.97 19.90 -5.74
N PHE A 17 -13.57 20.84 -6.60
CA PHE A 17 -14.47 21.41 -7.61
C PHE A 17 -14.97 20.37 -8.62
N ARG A 18 -14.11 19.43 -9.04
CA ARG A 18 -14.51 18.34 -9.95
C ARG A 18 -15.40 17.32 -9.25
N TYR A 19 -15.10 16.99 -7.99
CA TYR A 19 -15.95 16.11 -7.16
C TYR A 19 -17.38 16.66 -7.05
N MET A 20 -17.56 17.95 -6.74
CA MET A 20 -18.89 18.58 -6.69
C MET A 20 -19.64 18.56 -8.04
N ASN A 21 -18.94 18.40 -9.15
CA ASN A 21 -19.52 18.31 -10.49
C ASN A 21 -19.65 16.87 -11.01
N ASN A 22 -19.54 15.85 -10.15
CA ASN A 22 -19.51 14.43 -10.53
C ASN A 22 -18.44 14.11 -11.60
N LYS A 23 -17.32 14.83 -11.59
CA LYS A 23 -16.18 14.59 -12.46
C LYS A 23 -15.04 13.99 -11.65
N ILE A 24 -14.39 12.96 -12.21
CA ILE A 24 -13.15 12.39 -11.66
C ILE A 24 -12.10 13.52 -11.59
N PRO A 25 -11.40 13.76 -10.47
CA PRO A 25 -10.30 14.73 -10.38
C PRO A 25 -9.22 14.49 -11.45
N SER A 26 -8.61 15.56 -12.01
CA SER A 26 -7.52 15.42 -13.01
C SER A 26 -6.21 14.88 -12.44
N SER A 27 -6.05 15.02 -11.13
CA SER A 27 -4.89 14.59 -10.36
C SER A 27 -5.35 14.44 -8.92
N ASN A 28 -4.87 13.40 -8.22
CA ASN A 28 -5.11 13.32 -6.79
C ASN A 28 -4.46 14.53 -6.11
N PRO A 29 -5.11 15.20 -5.14
CA PRO A 29 -4.57 16.42 -4.55
C PRO A 29 -3.28 16.17 -3.76
N LEU A 30 -3.08 14.91 -3.34
CA LEU A 30 -1.93 14.45 -2.58
C LEU A 30 -1.36 13.16 -3.16
N LEU A 31 -0.04 13.07 -3.21
CA LEU A 31 0.67 11.82 -3.52
C LEU A 31 0.62 10.88 -2.32
N THR A 32 0.65 9.58 -2.59
CA THR A 32 0.79 8.55 -1.54
C THR A 32 2.18 8.60 -0.94
N GLY A 33 2.24 8.87 0.37
CA GLY A 33 3.48 8.81 1.13
C GLY A 33 4.01 7.38 1.11
N SER A 34 5.30 7.21 0.82
CA SER A 34 5.98 5.92 0.87
C SER A 34 7.32 6.07 1.57
N ALA A 35 7.84 4.94 2.05
CA ALA A 35 9.21 4.85 2.53
C ALA A 35 10.15 4.38 1.41
N ARG A 36 11.42 4.77 1.51
CA ARG A 36 12.47 4.37 0.56
C ARG A 36 12.60 2.85 0.45
N GLU A 37 12.39 2.12 1.53
CA GLU A 37 12.48 0.66 1.60
C GLU A 37 11.36 0.00 0.77
N PHE A 38 10.17 0.61 0.72
CA PHE A 38 9.07 0.12 -0.10
C PHE A 38 9.34 0.36 -1.58
N ALA A 39 9.83 1.55 -1.96
CA ALA A 39 10.22 1.82 -3.34
C ALA A 39 11.37 0.90 -3.80
N TRP A 40 12.35 0.65 -2.92
CA TRP A 40 13.46 -0.26 -3.19
C TRP A 40 12.97 -1.71 -3.36
N SER A 41 12.09 -2.18 -2.48
CA SER A 41 11.51 -3.52 -2.56
C SER A 41 10.66 -3.68 -3.82
N SER A 42 9.82 -2.70 -4.18
CA SER A 42 9.02 -2.76 -5.41
C SER A 42 9.88 -2.82 -6.67
N LEU A 43 10.98 -2.06 -6.74
CA LEU A 43 11.89 -2.10 -7.89
C LEU A 43 12.54 -3.48 -8.04
N ASN A 44 12.97 -4.06 -6.91
CA ASN A 44 13.60 -5.38 -6.93
C ASN A 44 12.61 -6.51 -7.22
N GLN A 45 11.34 -6.35 -6.86
CA GLN A 45 10.30 -7.34 -7.14
C GLN A 45 9.77 -7.25 -8.58
N MET A 46 9.67 -6.05 -9.16
CA MET A 46 9.01 -5.85 -10.45
C MET A 46 9.95 -5.71 -11.65
N VAL A 47 11.19 -5.23 -11.45
CA VAL A 47 12.06 -4.78 -12.56
C VAL A 47 13.42 -5.45 -12.52
N VAL A 48 14.03 -5.57 -11.34
CA VAL A 48 15.40 -6.10 -11.23
C VAL A 48 15.37 -7.62 -11.27
N VAL A 49 16.02 -8.20 -12.27
CA VAL A 49 16.25 -9.65 -12.30
C VAL A 49 17.31 -10.00 -11.25
N ASN A 50 17.05 -11.00 -10.40
CA ASN A 50 17.98 -11.40 -9.37
C ASN A 50 19.37 -11.73 -9.96
N GLY A 51 20.43 -11.14 -9.39
CA GLY A 51 21.81 -11.28 -9.88
C GLY A 51 22.20 -10.40 -11.09
N SER A 52 21.27 -9.62 -11.65
CA SER A 52 21.58 -8.73 -12.79
C SER A 52 22.32 -7.44 -12.40
N CYS A 53 22.22 -7.02 -11.13
CA CYS A 53 22.90 -5.83 -10.60
C CYS A 53 24.13 -6.23 -9.78
N PRO A 54 25.35 -6.17 -10.34
CA PRO A 54 26.56 -6.63 -9.64
C PRO A 54 26.90 -5.80 -8.40
N ASN A 55 26.39 -4.57 -8.28
CA ASN A 55 26.65 -3.65 -7.16
C ASN A 55 25.48 -3.49 -6.19
N SER A 56 24.46 -4.35 -6.25
CA SER A 56 23.28 -4.25 -5.36
C SER A 56 23.65 -4.30 -3.87
N TYR A 57 24.75 -5.00 -3.53
CA TYR A 57 25.28 -5.10 -2.17
C TYR A 57 25.78 -3.77 -1.58
N LEU A 58 26.01 -2.73 -2.39
CA LEU A 58 26.42 -1.41 -1.90
C LEU A 58 25.25 -0.61 -1.32
N ILE A 59 24.01 -1.03 -1.59
CA ILE A 59 22.80 -0.34 -1.15
C ILE A 59 22.29 -1.05 0.10
N ASP A 60 22.62 -0.49 1.26
CA ASP A 60 22.18 -0.99 2.57
C ASP A 60 20.73 -0.54 2.84
N LEU A 61 19.78 -1.18 2.15
CA LEU A 61 18.35 -1.00 2.35
C LEU A 61 17.69 -2.37 2.52
N GLN A 62 16.80 -2.45 3.50
CA GLN A 62 16.01 -3.66 3.75
C GLN A 62 15.17 -4.00 2.51
N LEU A 63 15.27 -5.24 2.07
CA LEU A 63 14.38 -5.84 1.10
C LEU A 63 13.33 -6.65 1.83
N TYR A 64 12.07 -6.45 1.45
CA TYR A 64 10.96 -7.23 1.96
C TYR A 64 10.56 -8.32 0.96
N PRO A 65 10.15 -9.51 1.45
CA PRO A 65 9.46 -10.51 0.65
C PRO A 65 8.25 -9.92 -0.06
N ALA A 66 7.93 -10.43 -1.24
CA ALA A 66 6.78 -9.97 -2.01
C ALA A 66 5.47 -10.32 -1.29
N LEU A 67 4.49 -9.43 -1.47
CA LEU A 67 3.10 -9.66 -1.08
C LEU A 67 2.28 -9.72 -2.36
N TYR A 68 1.58 -10.82 -2.56
CA TYR A 68 0.73 -11.05 -3.72
C TYR A 68 -0.73 -10.92 -3.32
N VAL A 69 -1.56 -10.48 -4.25
CA VAL A 69 -3.02 -10.41 -4.09
C VAL A 69 -3.62 -11.24 -5.21
N ALA A 70 -4.34 -12.31 -4.86
CA ALA A 70 -4.87 -13.26 -5.84
C ALA A 70 -5.93 -12.60 -6.74
N ASN A 71 -6.85 -11.86 -6.12
CA ASN A 71 -7.87 -11.07 -6.79
C ASN A 71 -7.80 -9.63 -6.28
N PRO A 72 -7.31 -8.66 -7.08
CA PRO A 72 -7.25 -7.26 -6.64
C PRO A 72 -8.65 -6.71 -6.37
N PRO A 73 -8.81 -5.80 -5.40
CA PRO A 73 -10.10 -5.22 -5.09
C PRO A 73 -10.65 -4.45 -6.29
N SER A 74 -11.96 -4.51 -6.50
CA SER A 74 -12.66 -3.72 -7.52
C SER A 74 -12.56 -2.24 -7.17
N ALA A 75 -12.04 -1.44 -8.10
CA ALA A 75 -11.86 0.00 -7.94
C ALA A 75 -13.18 0.79 -7.88
N ASP A 76 -14.28 0.19 -8.37
CA ASP A 76 -15.61 0.82 -8.50
C ASP A 76 -16.62 0.32 -7.45
N SER A 77 -16.18 -0.49 -6.48
CA SER A 77 -17.05 -0.98 -5.42
C SER A 77 -17.24 0.06 -4.32
N ASP A 78 -18.49 0.27 -3.91
CA ASP A 78 -18.85 1.08 -2.75
C ASP A 78 -18.97 0.26 -1.45
N GLN A 79 -18.66 -1.03 -1.51
CA GLN A 79 -18.76 -1.96 -0.37
C GLN A 79 -17.38 -2.49 0.02
N ASN A 80 -17.23 -2.87 1.29
CA ASN A 80 -16.03 -3.54 1.78
C ASN A 80 -15.83 -4.85 1.02
N GLN A 81 -14.59 -5.15 0.66
CA GLN A 81 -14.23 -6.32 -0.13
C GLN A 81 -13.27 -7.18 0.68
N THR A 82 -13.49 -8.49 0.71
CA THR A 82 -12.48 -9.41 1.23
C THR A 82 -11.50 -9.72 0.13
N ILE A 83 -10.21 -9.54 0.39
CA ILE A 83 -9.13 -9.85 -0.53
C ILE A 83 -8.29 -10.97 0.04
N GLU A 84 -7.85 -11.88 -0.83
CA GLU A 84 -6.91 -12.96 -0.48
C GLU A 84 -5.50 -12.50 -0.86
N LEU A 85 -4.59 -12.58 0.11
CA LEU A 85 -3.19 -12.23 -0.05
C LEU A 85 -2.31 -13.43 0.25
N SER A 86 -1.12 -13.47 -0.36
CA SER A 86 -0.14 -14.50 -0.10
C SER A 86 1.29 -13.98 -0.07
N THR A 87 2.14 -14.67 0.69
CA THR A 87 3.57 -14.37 0.81
C THR A 87 4.35 -15.62 1.21
N GLU A 88 5.64 -15.64 0.86
CA GLU A 88 6.59 -16.68 1.30
C GLU A 88 7.20 -16.38 2.69
N ALA A 89 6.87 -15.22 3.27
CA ALA A 89 7.27 -14.88 4.63
C ALA A 89 6.42 -15.65 5.66
N PRO A 90 6.98 -16.01 6.83
CA PRO A 90 6.20 -16.59 7.91
C PRO A 90 5.19 -15.57 8.44
N VAL A 91 3.94 -16.00 8.60
CA VAL A 91 2.81 -15.16 9.06
C VAL A 91 2.20 -15.74 10.33
N ASP A 92 1.81 -14.87 11.25
CA ASP A 92 1.08 -15.23 12.47
C ASP A 92 -0.31 -14.58 12.46
N CYS A 93 -1.32 -15.25 13.07
CA CYS A 93 -2.69 -14.74 13.13
C CYS A 93 -2.83 -13.37 13.83
N SER A 94 -1.83 -12.94 14.60
CA SER A 94 -1.77 -11.61 15.23
C SER A 94 -1.37 -10.48 14.27
N TYR A 95 -1.00 -10.80 13.03
CA TYR A 95 -0.52 -9.83 12.05
C TYR A 95 -1.67 -9.04 11.42
N ALA A 96 -1.31 -7.97 10.72
CA ALA A 96 -2.28 -7.08 10.08
C ALA A 96 -1.77 -6.59 8.73
N VAL A 97 -2.71 -6.38 7.80
CA VAL A 97 -2.47 -5.64 6.56
C VAL A 97 -2.63 -4.16 6.85
N VAL A 98 -1.64 -3.38 6.43
CA VAL A 98 -1.66 -1.93 6.52
C VAL A 98 -1.82 -1.36 5.11
N TYR A 99 -2.85 -0.53 4.95
CA TYR A 99 -3.11 0.22 3.74
C TYR A 99 -2.59 1.66 3.89
N ILE A 100 -1.73 2.06 2.97
CA ILE A 100 -1.17 3.41 2.92
C ILE A 100 -1.72 4.08 1.66
N SER A 101 -2.42 5.19 1.85
CA SER A 101 -3.02 5.99 0.78
C SER A 101 -2.83 7.47 1.08
N GLN A 102 -2.36 8.23 0.09
CA GLN A 102 -2.10 9.66 0.21
C GLN A 102 -1.20 10.01 1.40
N GLN A 103 -1.46 11.13 2.07
CA GLN A 103 -0.80 11.55 3.31
C GLN A 103 -1.65 11.21 4.55
N ASN A 104 -2.59 10.27 4.42
CA ASN A 104 -3.46 9.86 5.51
C ASN A 104 -2.71 8.97 6.51
N MET A 105 -3.24 8.87 7.73
CA MET A 105 -2.77 7.90 8.71
C MET A 105 -2.95 6.48 8.14
N PRO A 106 -1.93 5.61 8.18
CA PRO A 106 -2.04 4.24 7.69
C PRO A 106 -3.20 3.50 8.35
N LEU A 107 -4.00 2.80 7.54
CA LEU A 107 -5.14 2.04 7.99
C LEU A 107 -4.74 0.59 8.26
N VAL A 108 -4.94 0.12 9.48
CA VAL A 108 -4.57 -1.23 9.90
C VAL A 108 -5.80 -2.13 9.94
N VAL A 109 -5.72 -3.29 9.29
CA VAL A 109 -6.79 -4.30 9.26
C VAL A 109 -6.20 -5.66 9.63
N PRO A 110 -6.74 -6.36 10.64
CA PRO A 110 -6.25 -7.69 11.02
C PRO A 110 -6.45 -8.68 9.87
N ILE A 111 -5.58 -9.70 9.82
CA ILE A 111 -5.76 -10.80 8.89
C ILE A 111 -6.77 -11.82 9.43
N GLU A 112 -7.39 -12.55 8.53
CA GLU A 112 -8.34 -13.62 8.79
C GLU A 112 -7.97 -14.85 7.95
N ASP A 113 -8.52 -16.01 8.30
CA ASP A 113 -8.40 -17.25 7.51
C ASP A 113 -6.98 -17.63 7.05
N LEU A 114 -5.99 -17.48 7.94
CA LEU A 114 -4.61 -17.87 7.68
C LEU A 114 -4.49 -19.37 7.39
N ARG A 115 -3.87 -19.68 6.26
CA ARG A 115 -3.55 -21.03 5.77
C ARG A 115 -2.09 -21.04 5.33
N GLU A 116 -1.39 -22.13 5.59
CA GLU A 116 -0.01 -22.32 5.13
C GLU A 116 0.05 -23.60 4.31
N ASP A 117 0.55 -23.49 3.09
CA ASP A 117 0.73 -24.62 2.17
C ASP A 117 2.06 -24.47 1.42
N ASP A 118 2.87 -25.52 1.41
CA ASP A 118 4.18 -25.57 0.74
C ASP A 118 5.10 -24.34 0.99
N GLY A 119 5.07 -23.76 2.19
CA GLY A 119 5.88 -22.59 2.57
C GLY A 119 5.34 -21.24 2.09
N VAL A 120 4.10 -21.22 1.58
CA VAL A 120 3.37 -20.01 1.23
C VAL A 120 2.24 -19.80 2.25
N SER A 121 2.29 -18.68 2.96
CA SER A 121 1.19 -18.24 3.82
C SER A 121 0.15 -17.50 2.98
N THR A 122 -1.10 -17.95 3.04
CA THR A 122 -2.27 -17.34 2.38
C THR A 122 -3.26 -16.90 3.45
N PHE A 123 -3.79 -15.68 3.36
CA PHE A 123 -4.70 -15.12 4.35
C PHE A 123 -5.63 -14.11 3.70
N GLU A 124 -6.72 -13.81 4.41
CA GLU A 124 -7.72 -12.86 3.97
C GLU A 124 -7.59 -11.56 4.77
N ALA A 125 -7.93 -10.44 4.15
CA ALA A 125 -8.07 -9.16 4.84
C ALA A 125 -9.20 -8.35 4.21
N THR A 126 -9.88 -7.55 5.02
CA THR A 126 -10.89 -6.62 4.51
C THR A 126 -10.19 -5.42 3.85
N PHE A 127 -10.47 -5.20 2.57
CA PHE A 127 -10.21 -3.96 1.86
C PHE A 127 -11.43 -3.01 2.00
N PRO A 128 -11.34 -1.96 2.82
CA PRO A 128 -12.49 -1.12 3.12
C PRO A 128 -12.82 -0.15 1.98
N ALA A 129 -14.12 0.00 1.68
CA ALA A 129 -14.60 0.89 0.61
C ALA A 129 -14.20 2.36 0.84
N SER A 130 -14.02 2.76 2.10
CA SER A 130 -13.57 4.10 2.48
C SER A 130 -12.20 4.47 1.92
N LEU A 131 -11.34 3.49 1.57
CA LEU A 131 -10.09 3.74 0.87
C LEU A 131 -10.28 4.16 -0.58
N LEU A 132 -11.43 3.85 -1.18
CA LEU A 132 -11.80 4.22 -2.56
C LEU A 132 -12.72 5.45 -2.61
N GLN A 133 -13.44 5.71 -1.52
CA GLN A 133 -14.33 6.85 -1.36
C GLN A 133 -13.53 8.08 -0.89
N TYR A 134 -14.04 9.29 -1.14
CA TYR A 134 -13.44 10.55 -0.66
C TYR A 134 -11.98 10.81 -1.07
N GLY A 135 -11.63 10.52 -2.33
CA GLY A 135 -10.31 10.86 -2.88
C GLY A 135 -9.35 9.68 -2.99
N GLY A 136 -9.80 8.44 -2.81
CA GLY A 136 -9.03 7.21 -3.02
C GLY A 136 -8.54 6.91 -4.45
N TYR A 137 -8.34 7.94 -5.28
CA TYR A 137 -7.79 7.80 -6.62
C TYR A 137 -6.25 7.74 -6.54
N GLY A 138 -5.62 6.91 -7.37
CA GLY A 138 -4.18 6.71 -7.41
C GLY A 138 -3.67 5.52 -6.59
N LEU A 139 -2.38 5.57 -6.23
CA LEU A 139 -1.65 4.46 -5.63
C LEU A 139 -2.06 4.22 -4.16
N ILE A 140 -2.41 2.99 -3.84
CA ILE A 140 -2.58 2.48 -2.48
C ILE A 140 -1.53 1.37 -2.29
N ILE A 141 -0.75 1.48 -1.22
CA ILE A 141 0.32 0.53 -0.90
C ILE A 141 -0.15 -0.39 0.21
N PHE A 142 -0.04 -1.70 -0.01
CA PHE A 142 -0.43 -2.71 0.96
C PHE A 142 0.85 -3.33 1.51
N VAL A 143 0.94 -3.46 2.83
CA VAL A 143 2.06 -4.13 3.49
C VAL A 143 1.53 -5.02 4.61
N LEU A 144 2.14 -6.18 4.79
CA LEU A 144 1.88 -7.04 5.94
C LEU A 144 2.80 -6.62 7.08
N THR A 145 2.24 -6.43 8.27
CA THR A 145 2.99 -6.05 9.47
C THR A 145 2.77 -7.00 10.63
N ASN A 146 3.80 -7.16 11.46
CA ASN A 146 3.75 -7.94 12.70
C ASN A 146 3.16 -7.18 13.90
N SER A 147 2.53 -6.02 13.66
CA SER A 147 1.93 -5.18 14.68
C SER A 147 0.58 -4.67 14.20
N THR A 148 -0.39 -4.59 15.11
CA THR A 148 -1.74 -4.12 14.83
C THR A 148 -1.88 -2.59 14.92
N GLY A 149 -0.76 -1.86 15.04
CA GLY A 149 -0.73 -0.40 15.11
C GLY A 149 -1.41 0.15 16.38
N PRO A 150 -1.99 1.38 16.32
CA PRO A 150 -2.06 2.28 15.16
C PRO A 150 -0.68 2.87 14.81
N PHE A 151 -0.44 3.11 13.52
CA PHE A 151 0.77 3.76 13.04
C PHE A 151 0.50 5.24 12.77
N LYS A 152 1.45 6.11 13.15
CA LYS A 152 1.32 7.56 12.95
C LYS A 152 1.48 7.98 11.48
N ASN A 153 2.36 7.31 10.76
CA ASN A 153 2.79 7.62 9.39
C ASN A 153 3.46 6.40 8.77
N VAL A 154 3.82 6.50 7.49
CA VAL A 154 4.48 5.42 6.75
C VAL A 154 5.82 5.00 7.38
N GLU A 155 6.58 5.94 7.94
CA GLU A 155 7.87 5.65 8.58
C GLU A 155 7.72 4.75 9.82
N ALA A 156 6.60 4.83 10.53
CA ALA A 156 6.30 3.94 11.66
C ALA A 156 5.92 2.51 11.22
N VAL A 157 5.51 2.33 9.96
CA VAL A 157 5.12 1.03 9.39
C VAL A 157 6.36 0.21 8.98
N VAL A 158 7.39 0.88 8.45
CA VAL A 158 8.65 0.27 7.97
C VAL A 158 9.26 -0.76 8.94
N PRO A 159 9.53 -0.43 10.23
CA PRO A 159 10.19 -1.38 11.14
C PRO A 159 9.32 -2.59 11.50
N ASN A 160 8.00 -2.51 11.26
CA ASN A 160 7.05 -3.59 11.54
C ASN A 160 6.68 -4.39 10.28
N THR A 161 7.24 -4.03 9.12
CA THR A 161 6.89 -4.67 7.85
C THR A 161 7.53 -6.05 7.75
N VAL A 162 6.69 -7.04 7.45
CA VAL A 162 7.06 -8.45 7.25
C VAL A 162 7.14 -8.78 5.76
N ALA A 163 6.15 -8.33 4.98
CA ALA A 163 6.09 -8.54 3.54
C ALA A 163 5.42 -7.37 2.81
N GLY A 164 5.78 -7.16 1.55
CA GLY A 164 5.28 -6.10 0.69
C GLY A 164 6.40 -5.35 -0.05
N PRO A 165 6.11 -4.20 -0.65
CA PRO A 165 4.77 -3.65 -0.88
C PRO A 165 4.02 -4.35 -2.02
N TYR A 166 2.71 -4.46 -1.91
CA TYR A 166 1.83 -4.61 -3.08
C TYR A 166 1.31 -3.23 -3.49
N LEU A 167 1.38 -2.92 -4.79
CA LEU A 167 1.01 -1.63 -5.35
C LEU A 167 -0.34 -1.76 -6.07
N PHE A 168 -1.39 -1.17 -5.51
CA PHE A 168 -2.71 -1.10 -6.12
C PHE A 168 -2.97 0.31 -6.66
N ASP A 169 -3.24 0.46 -7.94
CA ASP A 169 -3.49 1.77 -8.55
C ASP A 169 -4.93 1.87 -9.05
N LYS A 170 -5.69 2.80 -8.46
CA LYS A 170 -7.03 3.17 -8.95
C LYS A 170 -6.91 4.32 -9.95
N LYS A 171 -7.18 4.02 -11.22
CA LYS A 171 -7.18 5.00 -12.32
C LYS A 171 -8.44 5.84 -12.38
#